data_AF-A0A3M4YWY4-F1
#
_entry.id   AF-A0A3M4YWY4-F1
#
_cell.length_a   1.000
_cell.length_b   1.000
_cell.length_c   1.000
_cell.angle_alpha   90.00
_cell.angle_beta   90.00
_cell.angle_gamma   90.00
#
_symmetry.space_group_name_H-M   'P 1'
#
loop_
_entity.id
_entity.type
_entity.pdbx_description
1 polymer ?
#
loop_
_entity_poly.entity_id
_entity_poly.type
_entity_poly.pdbx_seq_one_letter_code
_entity_poly.pdbx_strand_id
1 'polypeptide(L)' 'MLVTADHGMNNDRSHNGLLPEEREVPLFVIGDAFSLNVDAAPRQTDLCGTVCELLGIPHDKPVCREIFN' A
#
# COMPACT_ATOMS: atom_id res chain seq x y z
N MET A 1 9.53 -7.67 2.30
CA MET A 1 8.22 -8.10 2.85
C MET A 1 7.29 -6.91 2.89
N LEU A 2 6.01 -7.11 2.56
CA LEU A 2 4.95 -6.10 2.67
C LEU A 2 3.84 -6.66 3.56
N VAL A 3 3.28 -5.83 4.43
CA VAL A 3 2.13 -6.18 5.28
C VAL A 3 1.14 -5.02 5.23
N THR A 4 -0.13 -5.33 4.97
CA THR A 4 -1.21 -4.33 4.95
C THR A 4 -2.52 -4.98 5.39
N ALA A 5 -3.58 -4.18 5.52
CA ALA A 5 -4.94 -4.63 5.69
C ALA A 5 -5.74 -4.39 4.40
N ASP A 6 -6.81 -5.15 4.21
CA ASP A 6 -7.76 -4.99 3.10
C ASP A 6 -8.68 -3.78 3.32
N HIS A 7 -9.09 -3.53 4.57
CA HIS A 7 -9.87 -2.35 4.95
C HIS A 7 -9.61 -1.94 6.41
N GLY A 8 -10.09 -0.75 6.77
CA GLY A 8 -10.12 -0.26 8.15
C GLY A 8 -11.40 -0.68 8.90
N MET A 9 -11.65 -0.05 10.04
CA MET A 9 -12.83 -0.31 10.88
C MET A 9 -13.21 0.96 11.61
N ASN A 10 -14.50 1.27 11.61
CA ASN A 10 -15.00 2.47 12.28
C ASN A 10 -15.16 2.28 13.79
N ASN A 11 -15.50 3.35 14.51
CA ASN A 11 -15.70 3.32 15.96
C ASN A 11 -16.85 2.41 16.44
N ASP A 12 -17.81 2.10 15.56
CA ASP A 12 -18.90 1.14 15.81
C ASP A 12 -18.47 -0.32 15.58
N ARG A 13 -17.19 -0.55 15.25
CA ARG A 13 -16.60 -1.85 14.90
C ARG A 13 -17.19 -2.46 13.62
N SER A 14 -17.79 -1.64 12.76
CA SER A 14 -18.21 -2.06 11.42
C SER A 14 -17.18 -1.65 10.37
N HIS A 15 -17.36 -2.17 9.16
CA HIS A 15 -16.58 -1.85 7.98
C HIS A 15 -17.52 -1.79 6.76
N ASN A 16 -16.96 -1.60 5.56
CA ASN A 16 -17.64 -1.44 4.25
C ASN A 16 -18.24 -0.05 3.96
N GLY A 17 -18.02 0.95 4.82
CA GLY A 17 -18.34 2.33 4.50
C GLY A 17 -17.23 3.03 3.70
N LEU A 18 -17.40 4.34 3.50
CA LEU A 18 -16.49 5.20 2.74
C LEU A 18 -15.74 6.19 3.64
N LEU A 19 -15.83 6.04 4.96
CA LEU A 19 -15.14 6.91 5.90
C LEU A 19 -13.62 6.73 5.80
N PRO A 20 -12.82 7.75 6.15
CA PRO A 20 -11.37 7.63 6.19
C PRO A 20 -10.90 6.44 7.04
N GLU A 21 -11.44 6.26 8.24
CA GLU A 21 -11.09 5.15 9.16
C GLU A 21 -11.43 3.75 8.62
N GLU A 22 -12.27 3.65 7.59
CA GLU A 22 -12.60 2.39 6.91
C GLU A 22 -11.76 2.15 5.65
N ARG A 23 -11.09 3.18 5.11
CA ARG A 23 -10.31 3.14 3.86
C ARG A 23 -8.81 3.32 4.05
N GLU A 24 -8.39 4.03 5.08
CA GLU A 24 -6.99 4.25 5.40
C GLU A 24 -6.48 3.06 6.21
N VAL A 25 -5.53 2.33 5.62
CA VAL A 25 -4.94 1.12 6.19
C VAL A 25 -3.43 1.28 6.31
N PRO A 26 -2.79 0.64 7.30
CA PRO A 26 -1.34 0.66 7.38
C PRO A 26 -0.72 -0.13 6.22
N LEU A 27 0.44 0.33 5.75
CA LEU A 27 1.34 -0.45 4.90
C LEU A 27 2.72 -0.46 5.56
N PHE A 28 3.14 -1.62 6.03
CA PHE A 28 4.49 -1.84 6.53
C PHE A 28 5.34 -2.50 5.45
N VAL A 29 6.54 -1.96 5.23
CA VAL A 29 7.51 -2.49 4.28
C VAL A 29 8.83 -2.79 4.97
N ILE A 30 9.48 -3.89 4.56
CA ILE A 30 10.76 -4.34 5.13
C ILE A 30 11.65 -4.82 3.98
N GLY A 31 12.87 -4.28 3.92
CA GLY A 31 13.92 -4.67 2.98
C GLY A 31 14.49 -3.48 2.21
N ASP A 32 15.64 -3.72 1.56
CA ASP A 32 16.47 -2.66 0.97
C ASP A 32 15.92 -2.08 -0.34
N ALA A 33 14.82 -2.62 -0.86
CA ALA A 33 14.17 -2.08 -2.04
C ALA A 33 13.38 -0.78 -1.75
N PHE A 34 13.06 -0.51 -0.49
CA PHE A 34 12.14 0.57 -0.12
C PHE A 34 12.88 1.82 0.36
N SER A 35 12.38 2.98 -0.02
CA SER A 35 12.93 4.31 0.34
C SER A 35 12.75 4.67 1.81
N LEU A 36 11.77 4.07 2.48
CA LEU A 36 11.30 4.46 3.81
C LEU A 36 10.89 5.94 3.91
N ASN A 37 10.52 6.55 2.78
CA ASN A 37 10.04 7.93 2.73
C ASN A 37 8.67 8.04 3.44
N VAL A 38 8.62 8.85 4.50
CA VAL A 38 7.41 9.09 5.30
C VAL A 38 6.33 9.88 4.54
N ASP A 39 6.72 10.59 3.49
CA ASP A 39 5.80 11.37 2.65
C ASP A 39 5.26 10.54 1.46
N ALA A 40 5.70 9.28 1.30
CA ALA A 40 5.15 8.40 0.28
C ALA A 40 3.67 8.12 0.57
N ALA A 41 2.83 8.25 -0.46
CA ALA A 41 1.38 8.07 -0.34
C ALA A 41 0.87 6.94 -1.28
N PRO A 42 1.34 5.68 -1.10
CA PRO A 42 0.91 4.57 -1.95
C PRO A 42 -0.58 4.26 -1.73
N ARG A 43 -1.30 4.02 -2.82
CA ARG A 43 -2.68 3.51 -2.75
C ARG A 43 -2.67 1.99 -2.82
N GLN A 44 -3.67 1.34 -2.24
CA GLN A 44 -3.83 -0.12 -2.34
C GLN A 44 -3.82 -0.62 -3.80
N THR A 45 -4.37 0.16 -4.74
CA THR A 45 -4.38 -0.18 -6.18
C THR A 45 -2.99 -0.23 -6.81
N ASP A 46 -2.01 0.40 -6.18
CA ASP A 46 -0.64 0.47 -6.66
C ASP A 46 0.17 -0.77 -6.23
N LEU A 47 -0.33 -1.55 -5.23
CA LEU A 47 0.37 -2.71 -4.67
C LEU A 47 0.67 -3.80 -5.70
N CYS A 48 -0.22 -4.00 -6.69
CA CYS A 48 0.03 -4.95 -7.76
C CYS A 48 1.28 -4.55 -8.56
N GLY A 49 1.40 -3.28 -8.93
CA GLY A 49 2.59 -2.75 -9.60
C GLY A 49 3.82 -2.83 -8.70
N THR A 50 3.71 -2.44 -7.42
CA THR A 50 4.81 -2.56 -6.44
C THR A 50 5.36 -3.99 -6.35
N VAL A 51 4.49 -5.00 -6.29
CA VAL A 51 4.92 -6.41 -6.24
C VAL A 51 5.56 -6.84 -7.57
N CYS A 52 5.03 -6.42 -8.71
CA CYS A 52 5.64 -6.70 -10.00
C CYS A 52 7.04 -6.08 -10.15
N GLU A 53 7.24 -4.83 -9.72
CA GLU A 53 8.55 -4.15 -9.69
C GLU A 53 9.55 -4.95 -8.82
N LEU A 54 9.14 -5.36 -7.60
CA LEU A 54 9.99 -6.15 -6.70
C LEU A 54 10.40 -7.51 -7.28
N LEU A 55 9.55 -8.12 -8.10
CA LEU A 55 9.79 -9.41 -8.74
C LEU A 55 10.45 -9.29 -10.12
N GLY A 56 10.63 -8.07 -10.65
CA GLY A 56 11.16 -7.84 -11.99
C GLY A 56 10.24 -8.34 -13.12
N ILE A 57 8.93 -8.35 -12.89
CA ILE A 57 7.92 -8.82 -13.86
C ILE A 57 7.43 -7.63 -14.69
N PRO A 58 7.45 -7.67 -16.04
CA PRO A 58 6.88 -6.61 -16.87
C PRO A 58 5.38 -6.40 -16.61
N HIS A 59 4.93 -5.16 -16.46
CA HIS A 59 3.52 -4.83 -16.21
C HIS A 59 3.15 -3.41 -16.69
N ASP A 60 1.86 -3.11 -16.71
CA ASP A 60 1.26 -1.81 -17.01
C ASP A 60 0.53 -1.18 -15.81
N LYS A 61 0.62 -1.83 -14.65
CA LYS A 61 -0.05 -1.42 -13.40
C LYS A 61 0.51 -0.11 -12.84
N PRO A 62 -0.32 0.70 -12.16
CA PRO A 62 0.15 1.90 -11.48
C PRO A 62 1.13 1.56 -10.37
N VAL A 63 2.05 2.48 -10.09
CA VAL A 63 3.09 2.35 -9.06
C VAL A 63 3.27 3.70 -8.38
N CYS A 64 3.23 3.74 -7.05
CA CYS A 64 3.76 4.85 -6.28
C CYS A 64 5.28 4.73 -6.28
N ARG A 65 5.96 5.60 -7.03
CA ARG A 65 7.42 5.50 -7.24
C ARG A 65 8.21 5.88 -6.00
N GLU A 66 7.64 6.75 -5.18
CA GLU A 66 8.20 7.28 -3.95
C GLU A 66 8.47 6.17 -2.90
N ILE A 67 7.87 4.99 -3.04
CA ILE A 67 8.09 3.85 -2.14
C ILE A 67 9.44 3.14 -2.38
N PHE A 68 10.09 3.35 -3.53
CA PHE A 68 11.33 2.66 -3.93
C PHE A 68 12.57 3.56 -3.80
N ASN A 69 13.72 2.92 -3.55
CA ASN A 69 15.07 3.55 -3.61
C ASN A 69 15.50 3.89 -5.04
#